data_AF-A0A962Z1I3-F1
#
_entry.id   AF-A0A962Z1I3-F1
#
_cell.length_a   1.000
_cell.length_b   1.000
_cell.length_c   1.000
_cell.angle_alpha   90.00
_cell.angle_beta   90.00
_cell.angle_gamma   90.00
#
_symmetry.space_group_name_H-M   'P 1'
#
loop_
_entity.id
_entity.type
_entity.pdbx_description
1 polymer ?
#
loop_
_entity_poly.entity_id
_entity_poly.type
_entity_poly.pdbx_seq_one_letter_code
_entity_poly.pdbx_strand_id
1 'polypeptide(L)' 'MADLTTGTLGDTLRRNGVSRRGFLKFCTATASMMALPPSMVPVLAAALDNAQRPSVIWLSFQECTGCTESLTRSHT' A
#
# COMPACT_ATOMS: atom_id res chain seq x y z
N MET A 1 9.31 -20.13 0.74
CA MET A 1 9.02 -19.21 1.87
C MET A 1 10.19 -18.24 2.02
N ALA A 2 10.43 -17.39 1.02
CA ALA A 2 11.62 -16.51 0.97
C ALA A 2 11.44 -15.20 0.16
N ASP A 3 10.21 -14.75 -0.13
CA ASP A 3 10.02 -13.65 -1.11
C ASP A 3 9.10 -12.49 -0.69
N LEU A 4 8.55 -12.49 0.52
CA LEU A 4 7.59 -11.44 0.93
C LEU A 4 8.23 -10.15 1.48
N THR A 5 9.57 -10.12 1.60
CA THR A 5 10.33 -9.00 2.21
C THR A 5 11.39 -8.37 1.30
N THR A 6 11.58 -8.85 0.07
CA THR A 6 12.80 -8.55 -0.72
C THR A 6 12.69 -7.36 -1.67
N GLY A 7 11.61 -6.57 -1.63
CA GLY A 7 11.41 -5.45 -2.56
C GLY A 7 10.65 -4.28 -1.95
N THR A 8 10.84 -3.09 -2.52
CA THR A 8 10.09 -1.90 -2.12
C THR A 8 8.63 -1.98 -2.58
N LEU A 9 7.77 -1.15 -1.98
CA LEU A 9 6.41 -0.94 -2.47
C LEU A 9 6.42 -0.49 -3.94
N GLY A 10 7.36 0.38 -4.31
CA GLY A 10 7.56 0.81 -5.68
C GLY A 10 7.80 -0.35 -6.65
N ASP A 11 8.73 -1.26 -6.33
CA ASP A 11 9.02 -2.44 -7.15
C ASP A 11 7.78 -3.31 -7.33
N THR A 12 7.04 -3.52 -6.24
CA THR A 12 5.81 -4.32 -6.24
C THR A 12 4.74 -3.70 -7.14
N LEU A 13 4.51 -2.40 -7.03
CA LEU A 13 3.51 -1.69 -7.84
C LEU A 13 3.87 -1.74 -9.34
N ARG A 14 5.16 -1.58 -9.69
CA ARG A 14 5.64 -1.70 -11.07
C ARG A 14 5.42 -3.12 -11.63
N ARG A 15 5.72 -4.16 -10.85
CA ARG A 15 5.47 -5.57 -11.25
C ARG A 15 3.99 -5.86 -11.50
N ASN A 16 3.10 -5.18 -10.77
CA ASN A 16 1.65 -5.28 -10.94
C ASN A 16 1.09 -4.33 -12.04
N GLY A 17 1.94 -3.72 -12.87
CA GLY A 17 1.52 -2.93 -14.02
C GLY A 17 1.06 -1.50 -13.67
N VAL A 18 1.31 -1.00 -12.46
CA VAL A 18 0.96 0.38 -12.10
C VAL A 18 1.87 1.35 -12.84
N SER A 19 1.29 2.16 -13.72
CA SER A 19 2.03 3.19 -14.44
C SER A 19 2.53 4.30 -13.50
N ARG A 20 3.66 4.93 -13.84
CA ARG A 20 4.20 6.10 -13.12
C ARG A 20 3.16 7.21 -12.95
N ARG A 21 2.36 7.49 -14.00
CA ARG A 21 1.28 8.49 -13.96
C ARG A 21 0.16 8.08 -13.00
N GLY A 22 -0.21 6.80 -12.98
CA GLY A 22 -1.21 6.26 -12.05
C GLY A 22 -0.76 6.40 -10.60
N PHE A 23 0.50 6.03 -10.32
CA PHE A 23 1.11 6.18 -9.00
C PHE A 23 1.14 7.63 -8.52
N LEU A 24 1.52 8.58 -9.38
CA LEU A 24 1.52 10.00 -9.01
C LEU A 24 0.11 10.54 -8.76
N LYS A 25 -0.89 10.11 -9.54
CA LYS A 25 -2.30 10.46 -9.26
C LYS A 25 -2.74 9.98 -7.87
N PHE A 26 -2.37 8.76 -7.50
CA PHE A 26 -2.63 8.23 -6.17
C PHE A 26 -1.99 9.11 -5.09
N CYS A 27 -0.70 9.42 -5.21
CA CYS A 27 0.01 10.28 -4.26
C CYS A 27 -0.65 11.67 -4.14
N THR A 28 -1.05 12.29 -5.26
CA THR A 28 -1.77 13.56 -5.26
C THR A 28 -3.13 13.46 -4.57
N ALA A 29 -3.89 12.40 -4.82
CA ALA A 29 -5.18 12.16 -4.19
C ALA A 29 -5.03 11.97 -2.67
N THR A 30 -4.09 11.14 -2.23
CA THR A 30 -3.80 10.91 -0.81
C THR A 30 -3.36 12.20 -0.11
N ALA A 31 -2.44 12.95 -0.71
CA ALA A 31 -2.02 14.24 -0.16
C ALA A 31 -3.20 15.21 0.00
N SER A 32 -4.11 15.23 -0.98
CA SER A 32 -5.33 16.05 -0.93
C SER A 32 -6.28 15.61 0.18
N MET A 33 -6.49 14.30 0.35
CA MET A 33 -7.33 13.73 1.42
C MET A 33 -6.79 14.05 2.82
N MET A 34 -5.48 14.23 2.94
CA MET A 34 -4.80 14.61 4.17
C MET A 34 -4.66 16.14 4.33
N ALA A 35 -5.26 16.93 3.44
CA ALA A 35 -5.13 18.39 3.40
C ALA A 35 -3.67 18.91 3.36
N LEU A 36 -2.78 18.17 2.69
CA LEU A 36 -1.38 18.54 2.52
C LEU A 36 -1.19 19.49 1.31
N PRO A 37 -0.20 20.39 1.35
CA PRO A 37 0.10 21.27 0.23
C PRO A 37 0.63 20.49 -0.99
N PRO A 38 0.42 20.97 -2.24
CA PRO A 38 0.87 20.28 -3.44
C PRO A 38 2.38 20.00 -3.50
N SER A 39 3.19 20.83 -2.81
CA SER A 39 4.64 20.64 -2.69
C SER A 39 5.03 19.36 -1.95
N MET A 40 4.14 18.74 -1.18
CA MET A 40 4.39 17.47 -0.46
C MET A 40 4.20 16.23 -1.33
N VAL A 41 3.55 16.33 -2.49
CA VAL A 41 3.36 15.19 -3.41
C VAL A 41 4.66 14.49 -3.80
N PRO A 42 5.75 15.19 -4.22
CA PRO A 42 7.01 14.51 -4.55
C PRO A 42 7.66 13.82 -3.34
N VAL A 43 7.52 14.39 -2.14
CA VAL A 43 8.04 13.79 -0.90
C VAL A 43 7.29 12.49 -0.60
N LEU A 44 5.94 12.53 -0.69
CA LEU A 44 5.10 11.36 -0.50
C LEU A 44 5.39 10.26 -1.53
N ALA A 45 5.54 10.65 -2.81
CA ALA A 45 5.88 9.70 -3.88
C ALA A 45 7.23 9.02 -3.63
N ALA A 46 8.26 9.77 -3.23
CA ALA A 46 9.58 9.22 -2.92
C ALA A 46 9.54 8.29 -1.70
N ALA A 47 8.80 8.67 -0.64
CA ALA A 47 8.64 7.86 0.55
C ALA A 47 7.93 6.54 0.25
N LEU A 48 6.82 6.58 -0.50
CA LEU A 48 6.07 5.39 -0.89
C LEU A 48 6.84 4.51 -1.88
N ASP A 49 7.61 5.08 -2.80
CA ASP A 49 8.39 4.30 -3.76
C ASP A 49 9.45 3.43 -3.05
N ASN A 50 10.03 3.93 -1.96
CA ASN A 50 11.07 3.24 -1.19
C ASN A 50 10.55 2.47 0.04
N ALA A 51 9.25 2.56 0.32
CA ALA A 51 8.66 1.97 1.53
C ALA A 51 8.81 0.45 1.55
N GLN A 52 9.18 -0.09 2.70
CA GLN A 52 9.17 -1.53 2.96
C GLN A 52 7.79 -1.97 3.43
N ARG A 53 7.44 -3.23 3.16
CA ARG A 53 6.14 -3.78 3.55
C ARG A 53 6.07 -3.87 5.08
N PRO A 54 5.07 -3.24 5.74
CA PRO A 54 4.97 -3.26 7.19
C PRO A 54 4.65 -4.67 7.70
N SER A 55 5.18 -5.03 8.87
CA SER A 55 4.83 -6.26 9.57
C SER A 55 3.41 -6.17 10.13
N VAL A 56 2.59 -7.19 9.87
CA VAL A 56 1.21 -7.29 10.37
C VAL A 56 1.11 -8.46 11.33
N ILE A 57 0.60 -8.23 12.53
CA ILE A 57 0.26 -9.27 13.50
C ILE A 57 -1.25 -9.50 13.42
N TRP A 58 -1.65 -10.72 13.07
CA TRP A 58 -3.05 -11.12 13.03
C TRP A 58 -3.38 -12.01 14.22
N LEU A 59 -4.32 -11.58 15.06
CA LEU A 59 -4.72 -12.29 16.26
C LEU A 59 -6.20 -12.64 16.18
N SER A 60 -6.52 -13.91 16.35
CA SER A 60 -7.90 -14.39 16.42
C SER A 60 -8.24 -14.74 17.87
N PHE A 61 -9.23 -14.03 18.43
CA PHE A 61 -9.79 -14.33 19.75
C PHE A 61 -11.11 -15.11 19.58
N GLN A 62 -12.14 -14.84 20.39
CA GLN A 62 -13.47 -15.42 20.17
C GLN A 62 -14.19 -14.66 19.04
N GLU A 63 -13.88 -15.05 17.81
CA GLU A 63 -14.36 -14.44 16.56
C GLU A 63 -15.18 -15.47 15.77
N CYS A 64 -16.15 -15.00 14.98
CA CYS A 64 -17.02 -15.82 14.11
C CYS A 64 -16.43 -16.07 12.71
N THR A 65 -15.13 -15.81 12.55
CA THR A 65 -14.30 -15.82 11.32
C THR A 65 -14.74 -14.91 10.18
N GLY A 66 -15.87 -14.21 10.29
CA GLY A 66 -16.39 -13.32 9.25
C GLY A 66 -15.43 -12.20 8.85
N CYS A 67 -14.70 -11.62 9.82
CA CYS A 67 -13.71 -10.57 9.49
C CYS A 67 -12.52 -11.12 8.70
N THR A 68 -12.12 -12.36 8.96
CA THR A 68 -11.01 -13.01 8.24
C THR A 68 -11.45 -13.44 6.83
N GLU A 69 -12.67 -13.95 6.69
CA GLU A 69 -13.24 -14.27 5.38
C GLU A 69 -13.36 -13.01 4.50
N SER A 70 -13.89 -11.92 5.05
CA SER A 70 -13.99 -10.63 4.34
C SER A 70 -12.62 -10.14 3.85
N LEU A 71 -11.58 -10.22 4.71
CA LEU A 71 -10.23 -9.83 4.33
C LEU A 71 -9.67 -10.71 3.21
N THR A 72 -9.82 -12.03 3.29
CA THR A 72 -9.27 -12.96 2.29
C THR A 72 -9.96 -12.83 0.93
N ARG A 73 -11.23 -12.40 0.89
CA ARG A 73 -12.00 -12.14 -0.34
C ARG A 73 -11.88 -10.70 -0.88
N SER A 74 -11.07 -9.83 -0.29
CA SER A 74 -10.97 -8.41 -0.68
C SER A 74 -10.25 -8.12 -2.01
N HIS A 75 -9.77 -9.14 -2.72
CA HIS A 75 -8.90 -9.00 -3.90
C HIS A 75 -9.60 -9.14 -5.27
N THR A 76 -10.94 -9.13 -5.28
CA THR A 76 -11.79 -9.05 -6.48
C THR A 76 -12.47 -7.71 -6.55
#